data_AF-K1RKH0-F1
#
_entry.id   AF-K1RKH0-F1
#
_cell.length_a   1.000
_cell.length_b   1.000
_cell.length_c   1.000
_cell.angle_alpha   90.00
_cell.angle_beta   90.00
_cell.angle_gamma   90.00
#
_symmetry.space_group_name_H-M   'P 1'
#
loop_
_entity.id
_entity.type
_entity.pdbx_description
1 polymer ?
#
loop_
_entity_poly.entity_id
_entity_poly.type
_entity_poly.pdbx_seq_one_letter_code
_entity_poly.pdbx_strand_id
1 'polypeptide(L)'
;NGIVEQRGFEFAGEMLRKADLVRWGIIDEKMAEAKQKLTDLSNRAGRYADLPLKLYFKNEGENIVIYGLNHGDTDAEGAALEGYSSKQWFVDSKTNTNLLTEDYINGLYVGKPSLNCLWPIWQTFIEKSNGLLNNDGNYGQLSD
;
A
#
# COMPACT_ATOMS: atom_id res chain seq x y z
N ASN A 1 -20.46 3.97 -3.13
CA ASN A 1 -19.05 3.52 -3.18
C ASN A 1 -18.23 4.00 -4.37
N GLY A 2 -18.80 4.28 -5.55
CA GLY A 2 -18.00 4.72 -6.71
C GLY A 2 -17.15 5.98 -6.51
N ILE A 3 -17.63 7.01 -5.80
CA ILE A 3 -16.87 8.25 -5.58
C ILE A 3 -15.56 8.02 -4.79
N VAL A 4 -15.59 7.12 -3.81
CA VAL A 4 -14.41 6.79 -2.99
C VAL A 4 -13.34 6.11 -3.85
N GLU A 5 -13.72 5.24 -4.77
CA GLU A 5 -12.79 4.55 -5.67
C GLU A 5 -12.28 5.49 -6.77
N GLN A 6 -13.17 6.23 -7.43
CA GLN A 6 -12.81 7.15 -8.52
C GLN A 6 -11.83 8.23 -8.06
N ARG A 7 -12.01 8.81 -6.87
CA ARG A 7 -11.02 9.75 -6.31
C ARG A 7 -9.67 9.10 -6.04
N GLY A 8 -9.65 7.80 -5.75
CA GLY A 8 -8.40 7.04 -5.60
C GLY A 8 -7.67 6.83 -6.92
N PHE A 9 -8.41 6.63 -8.02
CA PHE A 9 -7.84 6.49 -9.36
C PHE A 9 -7.40 7.83 -9.96
N GLU A 10 -8.23 8.87 -9.83
CA GLU A 10 -7.96 10.19 -10.41
C GLU A 10 -6.75 10.87 -9.76
N PHE A 11 -6.68 10.87 -8.43
CA PHE A 11 -5.68 11.63 -7.67
C PHE A 11 -4.57 10.73 -7.10
N ALA A 12 -4.27 9.62 -7.77
CA ALA A 12 -3.18 8.73 -7.38
C ALA A 12 -1.84 9.48 -7.47
N GLY A 13 -1.06 9.48 -6.39
CA GLY A 13 0.24 10.18 -6.31
C GLY A 13 0.17 11.63 -5.85
N GLU A 14 -1.02 12.24 -5.74
CA GLU A 14 -1.18 13.64 -5.31
C GLU A 14 -1.27 13.82 -3.78
N MET A 15 -1.01 12.76 -3.00
CA MET A 15 -1.01 12.79 -1.53
C MET A 15 -2.35 13.17 -0.86
N LEU A 16 -3.46 13.23 -1.61
CA LEU A 16 -4.79 13.56 -1.08
C LEU A 16 -5.50 12.38 -0.39
N ARG A 17 -5.12 11.14 -0.73
CA ARG A 17 -5.85 9.94 -0.34
C ARG A 17 -5.96 9.79 1.18
N LYS A 18 -4.91 10.11 1.93
CA LYS A 18 -4.94 10.03 3.40
C LYS A 18 -6.03 10.94 3.98
N ALA A 19 -6.05 12.22 3.59
CA ALA A 19 -7.01 13.19 4.10
C ALA A 19 -8.45 12.83 3.73
N ASP A 20 -8.67 12.32 2.52
CA ASP A 20 -9.99 11.84 2.08
C ASP A 20 -10.50 10.69 2.96
N LEU A 21 -9.67 9.68 3.22
CA LEU A 21 -10.05 8.54 4.05
C LEU A 21 -10.32 8.94 5.50
N VAL A 22 -9.55 9.88 6.07
CA VAL A 22 -9.76 10.42 7.41
C VAL A 22 -11.09 11.17 7.49
N ARG A 23 -11.34 12.08 6.55
CA ARG A 23 -12.59 12.86 6.46
C ARG A 23 -13.82 11.97 6.32
N TRP A 24 -13.69 10.87 5.60
CA TRP A 24 -14.76 9.88 5.42
C TRP A 24 -14.89 8.91 6.59
N GLY A 25 -13.98 8.93 7.57
CA GLY A 25 -14.02 8.04 8.73
C GLY A 25 -13.69 6.57 8.44
N ILE A 26 -13.07 6.28 7.28
CA ILE A 26 -12.81 4.91 6.80
C ILE A 26 -11.31 4.59 6.66
N ILE A 27 -10.43 5.40 7.23
CA ILE A 27 -8.98 5.19 7.13
C ILE A 27 -8.56 3.83 7.72
N ASP A 28 -9.08 3.42 8.88
CA ASP A 28 -8.69 2.16 9.50
C ASP A 28 -9.07 0.95 8.64
N GLU A 29 -10.30 0.94 8.11
CA GLU A 29 -10.80 -0.10 7.20
C GLU A 29 -9.91 -0.21 5.96
N LYS A 30 -9.61 0.92 5.31
CA LYS A 30 -8.85 0.93 4.06
C LYS A 30 -7.37 0.61 4.25
N MET A 31 -6.80 0.97 5.39
CA MET A 31 -5.43 0.57 5.74
C MET A 31 -5.34 -0.93 6.05
N ALA A 32 -6.34 -1.49 6.74
CA ALA A 32 -6.43 -2.94 6.96
C ALA A 32 -6.62 -3.71 5.64
N GLU A 33 -7.49 -3.21 4.75
CA GLU A 33 -7.68 -3.76 3.40
C GLU A 33 -6.38 -3.72 2.59
N ALA A 34 -5.60 -2.64 2.70
CA ALA A 34 -4.30 -2.53 2.04
C ALA A 34 -3.27 -3.53 2.58
N LYS A 35 -3.19 -3.73 3.91
CA LYS A 35 -2.34 -4.77 4.50
C LYS A 35 -2.74 -6.16 4.00
N GLN A 36 -4.03 -6.48 3.99
CA GLN A 36 -4.51 -7.77 3.49
C GLN A 36 -4.14 -7.97 2.01
N LYS A 37 -4.32 -6.96 1.16
CA LYS A 37 -3.92 -7.04 -0.26
C LYS A 37 -2.42 -7.27 -0.43
N LEU A 38 -1.58 -6.62 0.37
CA LEU A 38 -0.13 -6.85 0.34
C LEU A 38 0.23 -8.26 0.81
N THR A 39 -0.44 -8.78 1.83
CA THR A 39 -0.27 -10.17 2.30
C THR A 39 -0.68 -11.17 1.22
N ASP A 40 -1.85 -10.97 0.60
CA ASP A 40 -2.32 -11.80 -0.50
C ASP A 40 -1.38 -11.73 -1.70
N LEU A 41 -0.83 -10.55 -2.00
CA LEU A 41 0.15 -10.37 -3.08
C LEU A 41 1.46 -11.09 -2.78
N SER A 42 1.95 -11.00 -1.55
CA SER A 42 3.17 -11.68 -1.09
C SER A 42 3.02 -13.20 -1.15
N ASN A 43 1.86 -13.72 -0.73
CA ASN A 43 1.55 -15.15 -0.75
C ASN A 43 1.01 -15.64 -2.11
N ARG A 44 0.76 -14.73 -3.06
CA ARG A 44 0.13 -15.00 -4.35
C ARG A 44 -1.21 -15.75 -4.18
N ALA A 45 -2.03 -15.23 -3.29
CA ALA A 45 -3.32 -15.79 -2.92
C ALA A 45 -4.48 -14.90 -3.37
N GLY A 46 -5.70 -15.42 -3.27
CA GLY A 46 -6.92 -14.69 -3.57
C GLY A 46 -6.90 -14.11 -4.98
N ARG A 47 -7.00 -12.78 -5.07
CA ARG A 47 -7.01 -12.06 -6.35
C ARG A 47 -5.68 -12.06 -7.10
N TYR A 48 -4.59 -12.61 -6.55
CA TYR A 48 -3.27 -12.63 -7.18
C TYR A 48 -2.81 -14.05 -7.53
N ALA A 49 -3.68 -15.05 -7.33
CA ALA A 49 -3.35 -16.46 -7.50
C ALA A 49 -3.12 -16.88 -8.96
N ASP A 50 -3.75 -16.19 -9.89
CA ASP A 50 -3.71 -16.47 -11.33
C ASP A 50 -2.67 -15.63 -12.09
N LEU A 51 -1.92 -14.77 -11.40
CA LEU A 51 -0.88 -13.95 -12.03
C LEU A 51 0.45 -14.73 -12.14
N PRO A 52 1.27 -14.46 -13.17
CA PRO A 52 2.55 -15.14 -13.37
C PRO A 52 3.63 -14.66 -12.39
N LEU A 53 4.56 -15.54 -12.03
CA LEU A 53 5.63 -15.29 -11.06
C LEU A 53 6.66 -14.29 -11.55
N LYS A 54 6.88 -14.26 -12.85
CA LYS A 54 7.82 -13.36 -13.51
C LYS A 54 7.09 -12.36 -14.37
N LEU A 55 7.64 -11.16 -14.39
CA LEU A 55 7.39 -10.17 -15.43
C LEU A 55 8.33 -10.45 -16.59
N TYR A 56 7.81 -10.39 -17.81
CA TYR A 56 8.59 -10.50 -19.03
C TYR A 56 8.55 -9.14 -19.72
N PHE A 57 9.71 -8.59 -20.09
CA PHE A 57 9.79 -7.29 -20.73
C PHE A 57 10.82 -7.26 -21.86
N LYS A 58 10.56 -6.46 -22.87
CA LYS A 58 11.43 -6.24 -24.02
C LYS A 58 11.53 -4.74 -24.31
N ASN A 59 12.77 -4.27 -24.50
CA ASN A 59 13.03 -2.89 -24.90
C ASN A 59 13.06 -2.81 -26.42
N GLU A 60 12.22 -1.99 -27.00
CA GLU A 60 12.11 -1.72 -28.44
C GLU A 60 12.42 -0.24 -28.71
N GLY A 61 13.61 0.20 -28.28
CA GLY A 61 14.05 1.60 -28.41
C GLY A 61 13.32 2.52 -27.44
N GLU A 62 12.34 3.28 -27.94
CA GLU A 62 11.54 4.22 -27.14
C GLU A 62 10.39 3.53 -26.39
N ASN A 63 10.09 2.28 -26.70
CA ASN A 63 9.00 1.52 -26.10
C ASN A 63 9.51 0.36 -25.22
N ILE A 64 8.81 0.09 -24.13
CA ILE A 64 8.97 -1.12 -23.33
C ILE A 64 7.69 -1.94 -23.45
N VAL A 65 7.81 -3.14 -24.02
CA VAL A 65 6.70 -4.09 -24.09
C VAL A 65 6.76 -5.00 -22.87
N ILE A 66 5.64 -5.16 -22.19
CA ILE A 66 5.55 -5.89 -20.91
C ILE A 66 4.47 -6.96 -21.01
N TYR A 67 4.77 -8.16 -20.52
CA TYR A 67 3.87 -9.30 -20.40
C TYR A 67 3.91 -9.88 -18.98
N GLY A 68 2.77 -10.35 -18.47
CA GLY A 68 2.64 -10.92 -17.13
C GLY A 68 2.10 -9.95 -16.08
N LEU A 69 1.21 -9.04 -16.52
CA LEU A 69 0.52 -8.06 -15.68
C LEU A 69 -0.98 -8.32 -15.61
N ASN A 70 -1.53 -9.07 -16.56
CA ASN A 70 -2.97 -9.28 -16.68
C ASN A 70 -3.39 -10.62 -16.10
N HIS A 71 -4.63 -10.68 -15.62
CA HIS A 71 -5.28 -11.93 -15.24
C HIS A 71 -5.37 -12.86 -16.46
N GLY A 72 -4.96 -14.12 -16.27
CA GLY A 72 -4.86 -15.11 -17.33
C GLY A 72 -3.50 -15.19 -18.04
N ASP A 73 -2.59 -14.23 -17.82
CA ASP A 73 -1.20 -14.38 -18.29
C ASP A 73 -0.50 -15.51 -17.52
N THR A 74 0.30 -16.33 -18.20
CA THR A 74 1.01 -17.46 -17.59
C THR A 74 2.53 -17.38 -17.77
N ASP A 75 3.28 -17.95 -16.82
CA ASP A 75 4.74 -18.03 -16.96
C ASP A 75 5.17 -18.89 -18.16
N ALA A 76 4.35 -19.88 -18.55
CA ALA A 76 4.65 -20.73 -19.70
C ALA A 76 4.63 -19.95 -21.02
N GLU A 77 3.60 -19.14 -21.22
CA GLU A 77 3.48 -18.25 -22.39
C GLU A 77 4.57 -17.18 -22.37
N GLY A 78 4.79 -16.55 -21.21
CA GLY A 78 5.83 -15.53 -21.06
C GLY A 78 7.24 -16.04 -21.37
N ALA A 79 7.57 -17.26 -20.92
CA ALA A 79 8.85 -17.90 -21.20
C ALA A 79 9.04 -18.33 -22.66
N ALA A 80 7.94 -18.50 -23.41
CA ALA A 80 7.98 -18.81 -24.84
C ALA A 80 8.19 -17.57 -25.72
N LEU A 81 8.10 -16.36 -25.17
CA LEU A 81 8.30 -15.11 -25.92
C LEU A 81 9.78 -14.89 -26.27
N GLU A 82 10.06 -14.75 -27.57
CA GLU A 82 11.43 -14.52 -28.04
C GLU A 82 11.89 -13.06 -27.81
N GLY A 83 13.12 -12.91 -27.32
CA GLY A 83 13.75 -11.60 -27.11
C GLY A 83 13.30 -10.86 -25.85
N TYR A 84 12.53 -11.49 -24.97
CA TYR A 84 12.12 -10.93 -23.68
C TYR A 84 13.12 -11.28 -22.58
N SER A 85 13.37 -10.32 -21.70
CA SER A 85 14.03 -10.53 -20.41
C SER A 85 12.99 -10.77 -19.33
N SER A 86 13.30 -11.61 -18.34
CA SER A 86 12.38 -11.91 -17.23
C SER A 86 12.91 -11.40 -15.89
N LYS A 87 12.02 -10.95 -15.00
CA LYS A 87 12.35 -10.56 -13.62
C LYS A 87 11.22 -10.95 -12.66
N GLN A 88 11.56 -11.42 -11.46
CA GLN A 88 10.56 -11.63 -10.41
C GLN A 88 10.18 -10.30 -9.76
N TRP A 89 8.90 -10.13 -9.45
CA TRP A 89 8.35 -8.87 -8.90
C TRP A 89 8.82 -8.55 -7.49
N PHE A 90 8.74 -9.54 -6.60
CA PHE A 90 8.89 -9.33 -5.16
C PHE A 90 10.07 -10.12 -4.59
N VAL A 91 10.96 -10.65 -5.42
CA VAL A 91 12.13 -11.41 -4.95
C VAL A 91 13.38 -10.60 -5.24
N ASP A 92 14.17 -10.36 -4.20
CA ASP A 92 15.47 -9.71 -4.36
C ASP A 92 16.43 -10.62 -5.12
N SER A 93 17.05 -10.10 -6.18
CA SER A 93 17.92 -10.90 -7.05
C SER A 93 19.27 -11.28 -6.44
N LYS A 94 19.66 -10.65 -5.31
CA LYS A 94 20.92 -10.91 -4.60
C LYS A 94 20.72 -11.85 -3.42
N THR A 95 19.69 -11.64 -2.62
CA THR A 95 19.41 -12.43 -1.41
C THR A 95 18.40 -13.55 -1.64
N ASN A 96 17.69 -13.54 -2.76
CA ASN A 96 16.62 -14.49 -3.10
C ASN A 96 15.50 -14.54 -2.04
N THR A 97 15.27 -13.42 -1.36
CA THR A 97 14.23 -13.26 -0.33
C THR A 97 13.06 -12.45 -0.85
N ASN A 98 11.86 -12.73 -0.34
CA ASN A 98 10.69 -11.90 -0.64
C ASN A 98 10.85 -10.50 -0.03
N LEU A 99 10.64 -9.46 -0.83
CA LEU A 99 10.69 -8.04 -0.45
C LEU A 99 9.46 -7.63 0.36
N LEU A 100 8.32 -8.29 0.14
CA LEU A 100 7.08 -8.10 0.90
C LEU A 100 7.11 -8.96 2.16
N THR A 101 8.06 -8.68 3.05
CA THR A 101 8.14 -9.34 4.36
C THR A 101 6.99 -8.89 5.26
N GLU A 102 6.71 -9.68 6.30
CA GLU A 102 5.70 -9.34 7.30
C GLU A 102 5.99 -7.98 7.95
N ASP A 103 7.25 -7.68 8.27
CA ASP A 103 7.67 -6.39 8.82
C ASP A 103 7.41 -5.23 7.84
N TYR A 104 7.65 -5.44 6.54
CA TYR A 104 7.38 -4.43 5.52
C TYR A 104 5.88 -4.11 5.43
N ILE A 105 5.04 -5.15 5.41
CA ILE A 105 3.58 -5.02 5.36
C ILE A 105 3.06 -4.37 6.65
N ASN A 106 3.54 -4.82 7.81
CA ASN A 106 3.15 -4.29 9.10
C ASN A 106 3.63 -2.85 9.30
N GLY A 107 4.74 -2.46 8.69
CA GLY A 107 5.26 -1.09 8.67
C GLY A 107 4.39 -0.08 7.94
N LEU A 108 3.40 -0.51 7.14
CA LEU A 108 2.47 0.41 6.45
C LEU A 108 1.73 1.34 7.42
N TYR A 109 1.39 0.86 8.62
CA TYR A 109 0.93 1.68 9.73
C TYR A 109 1.09 0.94 11.07
N VAL A 110 1.25 1.70 12.14
CA VAL A 110 1.31 1.22 13.52
C VAL A 110 0.15 1.84 14.32
N GLY A 111 -0.41 1.08 15.26
CA GLY A 111 -1.55 1.53 16.08
C GLY A 111 -2.83 1.69 15.25
N LYS A 112 -3.68 2.64 15.66
CA LYS A 112 -4.95 2.95 14.99
C LYS A 112 -4.81 4.24 14.18
N PRO A 113 -4.78 4.19 12.83
CA PRO A 113 -4.60 5.36 11.97
C PRO A 113 -5.58 6.50 12.25
N SER A 114 -6.84 6.19 12.56
CA SER A 114 -7.86 7.20 12.85
C SER A 114 -7.52 8.06 14.07
N LEU A 115 -6.81 7.50 15.07
CA LEU A 115 -6.42 8.18 16.31
C LEU A 115 -5.10 8.95 16.18
N ASN A 116 -4.38 8.76 15.07
CA ASN A 116 -3.05 9.35 14.84
C ASN A 116 -3.00 10.05 13.47
N CYS A 117 -4.13 10.59 13.03
CA CYS A 117 -4.26 11.20 11.72
C CYS A 117 -3.79 12.66 11.68
N LEU A 118 -3.73 13.32 12.83
CA LEU A 118 -3.28 14.70 13.00
C LEU A 118 -1.84 14.77 13.51
N TRP A 119 -1.21 15.93 13.32
CA TRP A 119 0.10 16.21 13.91
C TRP A 119 0.01 16.24 15.44
N PRO A 120 1.07 15.80 16.15
CA PRO A 120 1.13 15.95 17.60
C PRO A 120 1.03 17.42 18.00
N ILE A 121 0.30 17.68 19.07
CA ILE A 121 0.35 18.96 19.78
C ILE A 121 1.75 19.12 20.35
N TRP A 122 2.36 20.28 20.13
CA TRP A 122 3.69 20.56 20.63
C TRP A 122 3.72 20.53 22.16
N GLN A 123 4.77 19.94 22.72
CA GLN A 123 4.93 19.75 24.16
C GLN A 123 4.75 21.05 24.96
N THR A 124 5.23 22.18 24.43
CA THR A 124 5.10 23.49 25.08
C THR A 124 3.66 23.97 25.25
N PHE A 125 2.74 23.57 24.35
CA PHE A 125 1.32 23.88 24.50
C PHE A 125 0.64 22.92 25.48
N ILE A 126 1.04 21.66 25.51
CA ILE A 126 0.56 20.66 26.48
C ILE A 126 0.90 21.11 27.89
N GLU A 127 2.15 21.47 28.16
CA GLU A 127 2.61 21.89 29.49
C GLU A 127 1.90 23.17 29.97
N LYS A 128 1.58 24.08 29.04
CA LYS A 128 0.87 25.33 29.35
C LYS A 128 -0.66 25.17 29.39
N SER A 129 -1.18 23.99 29.04
CA SER A 129 -2.63 23.75 28.97
C SER A 129 -3.29 23.53 30.32
N ASN A 130 -2.52 23.43 31.41
CA ASN A 130 -3.02 23.07 32.73
C ASN A 130 -3.80 21.73 32.72
N GLY A 131 -3.29 20.74 31.98
CA GLY A 131 -3.89 19.41 31.86
C GLY A 131 -5.09 19.32 30.92
N LEU A 132 -5.35 20.33 30.09
CA LEU A 132 -6.48 20.35 29.14
C LEU A 132 -6.14 19.76 27.76
N LEU A 133 -4.86 19.68 27.41
CA LEU A 133 -4.40 19.16 26.12
C LEU A 133 -3.50 17.94 26.34
N ASN A 134 -3.63 16.94 25.46
CA ASN A 134 -2.77 15.77 25.44
C ASN A 134 -2.60 15.26 23.98
N ASN A 135 -1.78 14.24 23.79
CA ASN A 135 -1.59 13.54 22.50
C ASN A 135 -2.02 12.06 22.60
N ASP A 136 -3.07 11.75 23.36
CA ASP A 136 -3.52 10.36 23.59
C ASP A 136 -4.20 9.70 22.37
N GLY A 137 -4.52 10.50 21.35
CA GLY A 137 -5.17 10.07 20.11
C GLY A 137 -6.70 9.97 20.19
N ASN A 138 -7.30 10.23 21.36
CA ASN A 138 -8.75 10.29 21.54
C ASN A 138 -9.26 11.71 21.32
N TYR A 139 -9.40 12.07 20.05
CA TYR A 139 -9.86 13.39 19.65
C TYR A 139 -11.25 13.70 20.22
N GLY A 140 -11.33 14.73 21.08
CA GLY A 140 -12.59 15.26 21.61
C GLY A 140 -12.98 14.82 23.02
N GLN A 141 -12.12 14.08 23.73
CA GLN A 141 -12.28 13.85 25.16
C GLN A 141 -11.38 14.81 25.94
N LEU A 142 -11.94 15.45 26.97
CA LEU A 142 -11.14 16.14 27.98
C LEU A 142 -10.34 15.07 28.73
N SER A 143 -9.07 15.34 29.04
CA SER A 143 -8.35 14.49 29.99
C SER A 143 -9.06 14.57 31.35
N ASP A 144 -9.49 13.42 31.84
CA ASP A 144 -9.96 13.26 33.22
C ASP A 144 -8.85 13.58 34.24
#